data_AF-A0A1M6TIK7-F1
#
_entry.id   AF-A0A1M6TIK7-F1
#
_cell.length_a   1.000
_cell.length_b   1.000
_cell.length_c   1.000
_cell.angle_alpha   90.00
_cell.angle_beta   90.00
_cell.angle_gamma   90.00
#
_symmetry.space_group_name_H-M   'P 1'
#
loop_
_entity.id
_entity.type
_entity.pdbx_description
1 polymer ?
#
loop_
_entity_poly.entity_id
_entity_poly.type
_entity_poly.pdbx_seq_one_letter_code
_entity_poly.pdbx_strand_id
1 'polypeptide(L)'
;MPPPTGGRRASGGHGLSEVPEDFRDLFLGRPDESAEQRTARLTAARDVLAELLDQGERDAFAMEDALHAVRLGGASLFRGHRWAGEAS
;
A
#
# COMPACT_ATOMS: atom_id res chain seq x y z
N MET A 1 26.60 -45.36 16.53
CA MET A 1 26.62 -43.88 16.40
C MET A 1 25.53 -43.47 15.40
N PRO A 2 24.50 -42.72 15.81
CA PRO A 2 23.51 -42.15 14.89
C PRO A 2 24.04 -40.88 14.19
N PRO A 3 23.56 -40.55 12.97
CA PRO A 3 23.95 -39.32 12.28
C PRO A 3 23.32 -38.07 12.92
N PRO A 4 23.98 -36.90 12.85
CA PRO A 4 23.41 -35.65 13.37
C PRO A 4 22.22 -35.21 12.52
N THR A 5 21.06 -35.14 13.17
CA THR A 5 19.89 -34.39 12.71
C THR A 5 20.22 -32.90 12.80
N GLY A 6 20.43 -32.25 11.66
CA GLY A 6 20.82 -30.86 11.61
C GLY A 6 20.16 -30.11 10.47
N GLY A 7 19.19 -29.26 10.80
CA GLY A 7 19.01 -28.01 10.09
C GLY A 7 18.06 -28.04 8.89
N ARG A 8 16.77 -28.10 9.20
CA ARG A 8 15.73 -27.42 8.44
C ARG A 8 16.13 -25.94 8.29
N ARG A 9 16.64 -25.52 7.12
CA ARG A 9 16.70 -24.10 6.73
C ARG A 9 15.83 -23.91 5.50
N ALA A 10 14.98 -22.90 5.64
CA ALA A 10 13.79 -22.64 4.87
C ALA A 10 14.02 -22.62 3.35
N SER A 11 13.13 -23.31 2.66
CA SER A 11 12.66 -22.93 1.33
C SER A 11 12.17 -21.48 1.37
N GLY A 12 12.53 -20.69 0.37
CA GLY A 12 12.01 -19.34 0.19
C GLY A 12 12.70 -18.64 -0.96
N GLY A 13 12.52 -19.19 -2.17
CA GLY A 13 12.72 -18.41 -3.38
C GLY A 13 11.57 -17.43 -3.57
N HIS A 14 11.90 -16.25 -4.10
CA HIS A 14 11.15 -15.32 -4.96
C HIS A 14 12.00 -14.04 -4.90
N GLY A 15 12.42 -13.41 -5.98
CA GLY A 15 11.74 -13.18 -7.23
C GLY A 15 11.75 -11.66 -7.39
N LEU A 16 12.46 -11.16 -8.40
CA LEU A 16 12.60 -9.73 -8.69
C LEU A 16 11.28 -9.10 -9.19
N SER A 17 10.21 -9.14 -8.38
CA SER A 17 8.90 -8.55 -8.73
C SER A 17 8.01 -8.32 -7.50
N GLU A 18 8.60 -7.87 -6.38
CA GLU A 18 7.83 -7.44 -5.21
C GLU A 18 7.52 -5.96 -5.37
N VAL A 19 6.34 -5.64 -5.90
CA VAL A 19 5.65 -4.45 -5.38
C VAL A 19 5.61 -4.69 -3.87
N PRO A 20 6.26 -3.84 -3.04
CA PRO A 20 6.39 -4.14 -1.62
C PRO A 20 5.00 -4.45 -1.08
N GLU A 21 4.83 -5.50 -0.27
CA GLU A 21 3.52 -5.79 0.33
C GLU A 21 2.97 -4.54 1.05
N ASP A 22 3.87 -3.70 1.57
CA ASP A 22 3.60 -2.37 2.11
C ASP A 22 2.83 -1.43 1.16
N PHE A 23 3.09 -1.51 -0.14
CA PHE A 23 2.38 -0.70 -1.15
C PHE A 23 0.92 -1.11 -1.25
N ARG A 24 0.61 -2.40 -1.35
CA ARG A 24 -0.79 -2.85 -1.45
C ARG A 24 -1.52 -2.65 -0.14
N ASP A 25 -0.85 -2.90 0.98
CA ASP A 25 -1.36 -2.65 2.33
C ASP A 25 -1.71 -1.19 2.56
N LEU A 26 -0.93 -0.26 1.99
CA LEU A 26 -1.20 1.18 2.05
C LEU A 26 -2.59 1.52 1.46
N PHE A 27 -2.97 0.89 0.34
CA PHE A 27 -4.25 1.17 -0.32
C PHE A 27 -5.42 0.34 0.21
N LEU A 28 -5.19 -0.94 0.53
CA LEU A 28 -6.23 -1.86 1.02
C LEU A 28 -6.57 -1.63 2.49
N GLY A 29 -5.57 -1.31 3.31
CA GLY A 29 -5.71 -1.27 4.76
C GLY A 29 -5.77 -2.64 5.41
N ARG A 30 -5.82 -2.63 6.74
CA ARG A 30 -5.88 -3.84 7.57
C ARG A 30 -7.29 -4.00 8.17
N PRO A 31 -7.73 -5.22 8.49
CA PRO A 31 -9.04 -5.39 9.14
C PRO A 31 -9.09 -4.75 10.54
N ASP A 32 -7.96 -4.71 11.26
CA ASP A 32 -7.88 -4.26 12.65
C ASP A 32 -7.36 -2.82 12.83
N GLU A 33 -7.30 -2.00 11.77
CA GLU A 33 -6.88 -0.59 11.91
C GLU A 33 -7.92 0.23 12.67
N SER A 34 -7.41 1.04 13.61
CA SER A 34 -8.20 2.10 14.25
C SER A 34 -8.61 3.17 13.25
N ALA A 35 -9.60 4.00 13.60
CA ALA A 35 -10.02 5.11 12.74
C ALA A 35 -8.89 6.11 12.46
N GLU A 36 -8.01 6.34 13.44
CA GLU A 36 -6.84 7.20 13.31
C GLU A 36 -5.79 6.58 12.37
N GLN A 37 -5.48 5.29 12.55
CA GLN A 37 -4.57 4.56 11.67
C GLN A 37 -5.08 4.54 10.23
N ARG A 38 -6.39 4.31 10.03
CA ARG A 38 -7.03 4.37 8.72
C ARG A 38 -6.92 5.75 8.09
N THR A 39 -7.11 6.81 8.86
CA THR A 39 -7.00 8.19 8.37
C THR A 39 -5.57 8.49 7.95
N ALA A 40 -4.58 8.19 8.80
CA ALA A 40 -3.17 8.37 8.50
C ALA A 40 -2.75 7.58 7.25
N ARG A 41 -3.19 6.32 7.14
CA ARG A 41 -2.97 5.48 5.96
C ARG A 41 -3.57 6.08 4.70
N LEU A 42 -4.83 6.52 4.75
CA LEU A 42 -5.48 7.13 3.58
C LEU A 42 -4.82 8.44 3.15
N THR A 43 -4.30 9.24 4.09
CA THR A 43 -3.49 10.42 3.79
C THR A 43 -2.21 10.01 3.05
N ALA A 44 -1.43 9.09 3.62
CA ALA A 44 -0.20 8.61 2.97
C ALA A 44 -0.46 7.96 1.60
N ALA A 45 -1.57 7.22 1.46
CA ALA A 45 -1.98 6.61 0.19
C ALA A 45 -2.30 7.67 -0.88
N ARG A 46 -2.91 8.80 -0.49
CA ARG A 46 -3.17 9.92 -1.40
C ARG A 46 -1.88 10.60 -1.83
N ASP A 47 -0.95 10.80 -0.90
CA ASP A 47 0.33 11.43 -1.19
C ASP A 47 1.14 10.58 -2.18
N VAL A 48 1.24 9.28 -1.95
CA VAL A 48 1.90 8.34 -2.87
C VAL A 48 1.22 8.30 -4.23
N LEU A 49 -0.12 8.31 -4.28
CA LEU A 49 -0.84 8.36 -5.57
C LEU A 49 -0.53 9.67 -6.32
N ALA A 50 -0.44 10.80 -5.63
CA ALA A 50 -0.09 12.07 -6.25
C ALA A 50 1.33 12.04 -6.83
N GLU A 51 2.29 11.48 -6.10
CA GLU A 51 3.67 11.30 -6.58
C GLU A 51 3.74 10.38 -7.81
N LEU A 52 3.01 9.27 -7.82
CA LEU A 52 2.96 8.36 -8.96
C LEU A 52 2.36 9.01 -10.20
N LEU A 53 1.34 9.86 -10.03
CA LEU A 53 0.74 10.61 -11.14
C LEU A 53 1.71 11.66 -11.71
N ASP A 54 2.44 12.39 -10.85
CA ASP A 54 3.46 13.36 -11.30
C ASP A 54 4.60 12.66 -12.04
N GLN A 55 5.11 11.55 -11.49
CA GLN A 55 6.16 10.76 -12.12
C GLN A 55 5.66 10.07 -13.40
N GLY A 56 4.38 9.70 -13.44
CA GLY A 56 3.70 9.08 -14.57
C GLY A 56 3.72 9.93 -15.85
N GLU A 57 3.92 11.24 -15.75
CA GLU A 57 4.13 12.10 -16.92
C GLU A 57 5.41 11.75 -17.69
N ARG A 58 6.39 11.14 -17.02
CA ARG A 58 7.73 10.87 -17.54
C ARG A 58 8.09 9.39 -17.51
N ASP A 59 7.31 8.57 -16.80
CA ASP A 59 7.53 7.13 -16.64
C ASP A 59 6.23 6.33 -16.75
N ALA A 60 6.16 5.47 -17.77
CA ALA A 60 5.00 4.62 -18.01
C ALA A 60 4.74 3.62 -16.87
N PHE A 61 5.79 3.15 -16.17
CA PHE A 61 5.63 2.24 -15.04
C PHE A 61 4.97 2.94 -13.85
N ALA A 62 5.36 4.19 -13.58
CA ALA A 62 4.71 4.99 -12.54
C ALA A 62 3.22 5.25 -12.84
N MET A 63 2.87 5.43 -14.12
CA MET A 63 1.46 5.54 -14.53
C MET A 63 0.69 4.22 -14.33
N GLU A 64 1.31 3.07 -14.64
CA GLU A 64 0.72 1.76 -14.36
C GLU A 64 0.49 1.54 -12.86
N ASP A 65 1.47 1.91 -12.03
CA ASP A 65 1.37 1.85 -10.57
C ASP A 65 0.28 2.79 -10.03
N ALA A 66 0.13 4.00 -10.58
CA ALA A 66 -0.95 4.92 -10.22
C ALA A 66 -2.33 4.32 -10.52
N LEU A 67 -2.50 3.72 -11.71
CA LEU A 67 -3.75 3.04 -12.09
C LEU A 67 -4.04 1.84 -11.18
N HIS A 68 -3.00 1.10 -10.81
CA HIS A 68 -3.12 -0.02 -9.88
C HIS A 68 -3.52 0.45 -8.47
N ALA A 69 -2.92 1.53 -7.96
CA ALA A 69 -3.27 2.16 -6.69
C ALA A 69 -4.73 2.63 -6.65
N VAL A 70 -5.22 3.27 -7.72
CA VAL A 70 -6.64 3.68 -7.84
C VAL A 70 -7.57 2.46 -7.77
N ARG A 71 -7.19 1.36 -8.44
CA ARG A 71 -7.97 0.12 -8.40
C ARG A 71 -8.02 -0.50 -7.01
N LEU A 72 -6.92 -0.43 -6.24
CA LEU A 72 -6.84 -0.97 -4.88
C LEU A 72 -7.58 -0.10 -3.86
N GLY A 73 -7.35 1.21 -3.84
CA GLY A 73 -7.92 2.10 -2.83
C GLY A 73 -9.37 2.52 -3.10
N GLY A 74 -9.82 2.43 -4.35
CA GLY A 74 -11.20 2.67 -4.77
C GLY A 74 -11.76 4.02 -4.29
N ALA A 75 -13.05 4.05 -3.95
CA ALA A 75 -13.72 5.28 -3.51
C ALA A 75 -13.14 5.89 -2.21
N SER A 76 -12.38 5.12 -1.43
CA SER A 76 -11.78 5.55 -0.15
C SER A 76 -10.73 6.64 -0.35
N LEU A 77 -9.98 6.56 -1.45
CA LEU A 77 -8.97 7.56 -1.80
C LEU A 77 -9.59 8.92 -2.15
N PHE A 78 -10.80 8.92 -2.70
CA PHE A 78 -11.49 10.15 -3.10
C PHE A 78 -12.44 10.70 -2.02
N ARG A 79 -12.75 9.91 -1.00
CA ARG A 79 -13.62 10.32 0.11
C ARG A 79 -12.81 11.07 1.16
N GLY A 80 -12.46 12.33 0.87
CA GLY A 80 -11.53 13.14 1.67
C GLY A 80 -12.07 14.44 2.26
N HIS A 81 -13.18 14.99 1.77
CA HIS A 81 -13.71 16.24 2.34
C HIS A 81 -15.24 16.19 2.50
N ARG A 82 -15.70 15.74 3.67
CA ARG A 82 -16.94 16.24 4.27
C ARG A 82 -16.78 16.20 5.79
N TRP A 83 -16.89 17.40 6.38
CA TRP A 83 -17.23 17.69 7.78
C TRP A 83 -16.09 17.75 8.81
N ALA A 84 -15.45 18.92 8.85
CA ALA A 84 -15.13 19.62 10.09
C ALA A 84 -15.49 21.10 9.90
N GLY A 85 -16.79 21.37 9.68
CA GLY A 85 -17.36 22.70 9.85
C GLY A 85 -17.98 22.71 11.23
N GLU A 86 -17.20 23.12 12.23
CA GLU A 86 -17.69 23.36 13.58
C GLU A 86 -18.82 24.38 13.55
N ALA A 87 -19.93 24.03 14.17
CA ALA A 87 -20.85 25.00 14.73
C ALA A 87 -20.18 25.59 15.97
N SER A 88 -19.88 26.89 15.96
CA SER A 88 -19.81 27.77 17.14
C SER A 88 -19.92 29.21 16.70
#